data_AF-A0A2S6HUV9-F1
#
_entry.id   AF-A0A2S6HUV9-F1
#
_cell.length_a   1.000
_cell.length_b   1.000
_cell.length_c   1.000
_cell.angle_alpha   90.00
_cell.angle_beta   90.00
_cell.angle_gamma   90.00
#
_symmetry.space_group_name_H-M   'P 1'
#
loop_
_entity.id
_entity.type
_entity.pdbx_description
1 polymer ?
#
loop_
_entity_poly.entity_id
_entity_poly.type
_entity_poly.pdbx_seq_one_letter_code
_entity_poly.pdbx_strand_id
1 'polypeptide(L)'
;MGKVSISGAGGAGAGSDECTATSSEVLKGYTAITSDSDDEIVEGTLELTGDAADSQVLDKRTYYNKDARVKRTGNMPNCGAISTVLNAGGSYTIPAGYHNGSGKVAANSLISQTGGTASAAHILSGQTAWVNGTKVSGTIPIQNAEISGTDRAWSQGMSNWAGTINLRVRNGHYLNGVNWIQQDIPNFRPENIKNGVNIGGVVGTFPDYSYLAVGQTSF
;
A
#
# COMPACT_ATOMS: atom_id res chain seq x y z
N MET A 1 -2.25 -33.32 -50.47
CA MET A 1 -2.55 -34.53 -51.27
C MET A 1 -1.22 -35.04 -51.78
N GLY A 2 -0.69 -36.11 -51.19
CA GLY A 2 0.59 -36.69 -51.60
C GLY A 2 0.47 -37.27 -53.01
N LYS A 3 1.49 -37.06 -53.85
CA LYS A 3 1.64 -37.77 -55.12
C LYS A 3 1.95 -39.22 -54.78
N VAL A 4 1.00 -40.12 -54.98
CA VAL A 4 1.27 -41.57 -54.90
C VAL A 4 2.04 -41.93 -56.16
N SER A 5 3.30 -42.37 -56.00
CA SER A 5 4.06 -42.99 -57.09
C SER A 5 3.55 -44.43 -57.22
N ILE A 6 2.71 -44.70 -58.22
CA ILE A 6 2.35 -46.07 -58.60
C ILE A 6 3.30 -46.44 -59.73
N SER A 7 4.21 -47.38 -59.46
CA SER A 7 5.05 -47.97 -60.50
C SER A 7 4.13 -48.63 -61.54
N GLY A 8 4.19 -48.14 -62.77
CA GLY A 8 3.48 -48.72 -63.89
C GLY A 8 4.00 -50.13 -64.17
N ALA A 9 3.10 -51.03 -64.57
CA ALA A 9 3.47 -52.36 -65.03
C ALA A 9 4.41 -52.26 -66.25
N GLY A 10 5.72 -52.41 -66.02
CA GLY A 10 6.73 -52.39 -67.07
C GLY A 10 8.16 -52.10 -66.59
N GLY A 11 8.87 -53.14 -66.12
CA GLY A 11 10.32 -53.33 -66.25
C GLY A 11 11.32 -52.36 -65.57
N ALA A 12 10.93 -51.20 -65.08
CA ALA A 12 11.78 -50.29 -64.32
C ALA A 12 10.92 -49.48 -63.34
N GLY A 13 10.54 -50.12 -62.22
CA GLY A 13 9.85 -49.42 -61.15
C GLY A 13 10.84 -48.53 -60.39
N ALA A 14 10.39 -47.34 -59.98
CA ALA A 14 11.09 -46.59 -58.93
C ALA A 14 10.91 -47.34 -57.60
N GLY A 15 12.02 -47.58 -56.89
CA GLY A 15 12.10 -48.17 -55.56
C GLY A 15 12.28 -47.12 -54.46
N SER A 16 12.66 -47.59 -53.26
CA SER A 16 13.03 -46.74 -52.13
C SER A 16 14.20 -45.83 -52.46
N ASP A 17 15.13 -46.27 -53.32
CA ASP A 17 16.32 -45.49 -53.71
C ASP A 17 15.98 -44.18 -54.44
N GLU A 18 14.83 -44.11 -55.14
CA GLU A 18 14.33 -42.88 -55.74
C GLU A 18 13.45 -42.04 -54.80
N CYS A 19 13.05 -42.58 -53.65
CA CYS A 19 12.27 -41.83 -52.66
C CYS A 19 13.17 -40.82 -51.93
N THR A 20 12.60 -39.66 -51.60
CA THR A 20 13.31 -38.65 -50.80
C THR A 20 12.82 -38.56 -49.37
N ALA A 21 11.61 -39.04 -49.09
CA ALA A 21 11.04 -39.07 -47.75
C ALA A 21 11.53 -40.32 -47.02
N THR A 22 11.91 -40.16 -45.76
CA THR A 22 12.14 -41.24 -44.79
C THR A 22 10.85 -41.56 -44.03
N SER A 23 10.81 -42.69 -43.34
CA SER A 23 9.72 -43.03 -42.42
C SER A 23 9.46 -41.92 -41.39
N SER A 24 10.49 -41.19 -40.95
CA SER A 24 10.40 -40.05 -40.02
C SER A 24 9.76 -38.79 -40.59
N GLU A 25 9.55 -38.73 -41.90
CA GLU A 25 8.88 -37.63 -42.59
C GLU A 25 7.44 -37.99 -43.00
N VAL A 26 7.06 -39.25 -42.84
CA VAL A 26 5.70 -39.75 -43.04
C VAL A 26 4.95 -39.75 -41.71
N LEU A 27 3.73 -39.21 -41.70
CA LEU A 27 2.88 -39.15 -40.51
C LEU A 27 2.58 -40.55 -39.97
N LYS A 28 2.66 -40.70 -38.64
CA LYS A 28 2.25 -41.90 -37.93
C LYS A 28 0.82 -42.31 -38.26
N GLY A 29 0.57 -43.60 -38.42
CA GLY A 29 -0.69 -44.17 -38.90
C GLY A 29 -0.87 -44.17 -40.42
N TYR A 30 0.07 -43.61 -41.19
CA TYR A 30 0.11 -43.73 -42.65
C TYR A 30 1.27 -44.62 -43.08
N THR A 31 1.08 -45.39 -44.14
CA THR A 31 2.10 -46.28 -44.70
C THR A 31 2.61 -45.78 -46.05
N ALA A 32 3.91 -45.94 -46.33
CA ALA A 32 4.54 -45.59 -47.59
C ALA A 32 5.80 -46.45 -47.83
N ILE A 33 6.27 -46.51 -49.07
CA ILE A 33 7.67 -46.85 -49.38
C ILE A 33 8.46 -45.55 -49.20
N THR A 34 9.56 -45.61 -48.46
CA THR A 34 10.42 -44.47 -48.11
C THR A 34 11.88 -44.82 -48.42
N SER A 35 12.77 -43.83 -48.43
CA SER A 35 14.19 -44.06 -48.77
C SER A 35 14.94 -44.97 -47.79
N ASP A 36 14.36 -45.19 -46.62
CA ASP A 36 14.84 -46.03 -45.53
C ASP A 36 14.01 -47.31 -45.35
N SER A 37 13.20 -47.69 -46.34
CA SER A 37 12.28 -48.83 -46.23
C SER A 37 12.67 -50.09 -47.01
N ASP A 38 13.83 -50.12 -47.70
CA ASP A 38 14.30 -51.27 -48.49
C ASP A 38 13.23 -51.83 -49.44
N ASP A 39 12.63 -50.97 -50.27
CA ASP A 39 11.48 -51.27 -51.15
C ASP A 39 10.21 -51.79 -50.45
N GLU A 40 10.17 -51.85 -49.12
CA GLU A 40 9.02 -52.32 -48.35
C GLU A 40 8.08 -51.19 -47.94
N ILE A 41 6.81 -51.54 -47.72
CA ILE A 41 5.83 -50.63 -47.14
C ILE A 41 6.07 -50.54 -45.63
N VAL A 42 6.40 -49.34 -45.14
CA VAL A 42 6.60 -49.07 -43.71
C VAL A 42 5.59 -48.03 -43.20
N GLU A 43 5.28 -48.09 -41.91
CA GLU A 43 4.51 -47.03 -41.25
C GLU A 43 5.40 -45.81 -41.00
N GLY A 44 4.86 -44.62 -41.25
CA GLY A 44 5.50 -43.37 -40.86
C GLY A 44 5.68 -43.25 -39.35
N THR A 45 6.70 -42.52 -38.93
CA THR A 45 7.04 -42.31 -37.52
C THR A 45 6.92 -40.86 -37.09
N LEU A 46 6.54 -39.93 -37.98
CA LEU A 46 6.32 -38.53 -37.64
C LEU A 46 5.04 -38.37 -36.79
N GLU A 47 5.23 -38.07 -35.51
CA GLU A 47 4.14 -37.79 -34.58
C GLU A 47 3.99 -36.28 -34.36
N LEU A 48 2.82 -35.73 -34.66
CA LEU A 48 2.51 -34.32 -34.38
C LEU A 48 1.98 -34.18 -32.95
N THR A 49 2.77 -33.54 -32.09
CA THR A 49 2.51 -33.47 -30.64
C THR A 49 2.12 -32.09 -30.14
N GLY A 50 1.67 -31.19 -31.02
CA GLY A 50 1.23 -29.86 -30.61
C GLY A 50 0.10 -29.92 -29.55
N ASP A 51 -0.01 -28.86 -28.76
CA ASP A 51 -1.01 -28.75 -27.68
C ASP A 51 -1.72 -27.39 -27.65
N ALA A 52 -1.30 -26.44 -28.49
CA ALA A 52 -1.91 -25.12 -28.58
C ALA A 52 -3.41 -25.19 -28.95
N ALA A 53 -4.24 -24.49 -28.18
CA ALA A 53 -5.62 -24.19 -28.49
C ALA A 53 -5.74 -22.83 -29.23
N ASP A 54 -6.87 -22.60 -29.91
CA ASP A 54 -7.09 -21.33 -30.62
C ASP A 54 -7.00 -20.12 -29.66
N SER A 55 -7.37 -20.30 -28.38
CA SER A 55 -7.28 -19.29 -27.32
C SER A 55 -5.86 -18.98 -26.84
N GLN A 56 -4.87 -19.74 -27.28
CA GLN A 56 -3.45 -19.54 -26.97
C GLN A 56 -2.67 -18.97 -28.16
N VAL A 57 -3.30 -18.89 -29.33
CA VAL A 57 -2.69 -18.38 -30.55
C VAL A 57 -3.31 -17.03 -30.87
N LEU A 58 -2.46 -16.03 -31.15
CA LEU A 58 -2.89 -14.66 -31.47
C LEU A 58 -3.97 -14.64 -32.55
N ASP A 59 -4.94 -13.74 -32.40
CA ASP A 59 -6.00 -13.51 -33.39
C ASP A 59 -5.41 -13.38 -34.80
N LYS A 60 -6.06 -14.04 -35.76
CA LYS A 60 -5.67 -14.14 -37.19
C LYS A 60 -4.35 -14.87 -37.46
N ARG A 61 -3.60 -15.32 -36.45
CA ARG A 61 -2.43 -16.20 -36.66
C ARG A 61 -2.91 -17.62 -36.85
N THR A 62 -2.23 -18.34 -37.74
CA THR A 62 -2.63 -19.70 -38.12
C THR A 62 -1.60 -20.72 -37.70
N TYR A 63 -2.03 -21.93 -37.38
CA TYR A 63 -1.16 -23.02 -36.95
C TYR A 63 -1.73 -24.39 -37.33
N TYR A 64 -0.88 -25.41 -37.31
CA TYR A 64 -1.27 -26.81 -37.37
C TYR A 64 -0.99 -27.44 -36.00
N ASN A 65 -1.78 -28.44 -35.62
CA ASN A 65 -1.63 -29.14 -34.35
C ASN A 65 -1.50 -30.65 -34.64
N LYS A 66 -2.21 -31.52 -33.90
CA LYS A 66 -2.19 -32.98 -34.08
C LYS A 66 -2.71 -33.44 -35.45
N ASP A 67 -3.55 -32.63 -36.10
CA ASP A 67 -4.01 -32.88 -37.46
C ASP A 67 -3.27 -31.98 -38.46
N ALA A 68 -2.41 -32.61 -39.26
CA ALA A 68 -1.64 -31.96 -40.32
C ALA A 68 -2.50 -31.37 -41.45
N ARG A 69 -3.76 -31.81 -41.58
CA ARG A 69 -4.68 -31.38 -42.66
C ARG A 69 -5.54 -30.20 -42.25
N VAL A 70 -5.66 -29.92 -40.96
CA VAL A 70 -6.53 -28.85 -40.44
C VAL A 70 -5.68 -27.66 -40.04
N LYS A 71 -5.67 -26.65 -40.90
CA LYS A 71 -5.12 -25.34 -40.57
C LYS A 71 -6.09 -24.63 -39.63
N ARG A 72 -5.64 -24.33 -38.42
CA ARG A 72 -6.40 -23.62 -37.39
C ARG A 72 -6.05 -22.13 -37.39
N THR A 73 -6.95 -21.32 -36.86
CA THR A 73 -6.74 -19.87 -36.67
C THR A 73 -6.94 -19.54 -35.20
N GLY A 74 -5.95 -18.88 -34.60
CA GLY A 74 -6.02 -18.38 -33.24
C GLY A 74 -7.06 -17.29 -33.05
N ASN A 75 -7.53 -17.15 -31.83
CA ASN A 75 -8.52 -16.16 -31.40
C ASN A 75 -8.11 -15.39 -30.13
N MET A 76 -6.85 -15.53 -29.67
CA MET A 76 -6.35 -14.80 -28.51
C MET A 76 -6.29 -13.29 -28.80
N PRO A 77 -7.01 -12.44 -28.03
CA PRO A 77 -6.98 -11.00 -28.23
C PRO A 77 -5.57 -10.42 -28.04
N ASN A 78 -5.23 -9.40 -28.82
CA ASN A 78 -4.02 -8.61 -28.62
C ASN A 78 -4.35 -7.34 -27.84
N CYS A 79 -3.89 -7.26 -26.60
CA CYS A 79 -4.08 -6.12 -25.69
C CYS A 79 -3.02 -5.03 -25.88
N GLY A 80 -1.94 -5.31 -26.62
CA GLY A 80 -0.86 -4.36 -26.85
C GLY A 80 -0.12 -3.98 -25.55
N ALA A 81 0.26 -2.71 -25.44
CA ALA A 81 0.87 -2.14 -24.24
C ALA A 81 -0.20 -1.49 -23.39
N ILE A 82 -0.44 -2.02 -22.19
CA ILE A 82 -1.35 -1.44 -21.22
C ILE A 82 -0.55 -0.67 -20.17
N SER A 83 -0.82 0.64 -20.07
CA SER A 83 -0.24 1.49 -19.03
C SER A 83 -1.33 2.25 -18.29
N THR A 84 -1.28 2.20 -16.97
CA THR A 84 -2.23 2.89 -16.10
C THR A 84 -1.55 3.29 -14.80
N VAL A 85 -2.16 4.23 -14.08
CA VAL A 85 -1.69 4.70 -12.79
C VAL A 85 -2.74 4.41 -11.72
N LEU A 86 -2.30 3.86 -10.60
CA LEU A 86 -3.14 3.50 -9.46
C LEU A 86 -2.87 4.42 -8.27
N ASN A 87 -3.96 4.86 -7.64
CA ASN A 87 -3.92 5.41 -6.29
C ASN A 87 -3.95 4.27 -5.25
N ALA A 88 -3.59 4.58 -4.02
CA ALA A 88 -3.72 3.71 -2.86
C ALA A 88 -5.17 3.24 -2.71
N GLY A 89 -5.36 1.94 -2.56
CA GLY A 89 -6.68 1.30 -2.55
C GLY A 89 -7.31 1.13 -3.95
N GLY A 90 -6.69 1.65 -5.01
CA GLY A 90 -7.11 1.41 -6.38
C GLY A 90 -6.71 0.02 -6.89
N SER A 91 -7.47 -0.49 -7.85
CA SER A 91 -7.20 -1.76 -8.51
C SER A 91 -7.40 -1.63 -10.02
N TYR A 92 -6.69 -2.48 -10.78
CA TYR A 92 -6.86 -2.58 -12.23
C TYR A 92 -6.99 -4.05 -12.62
N THR A 93 -8.07 -4.39 -13.33
CA THR A 93 -8.26 -5.72 -13.89
C THR A 93 -7.50 -5.83 -15.19
N ILE A 94 -6.52 -6.72 -15.25
CA ILE A 94 -5.75 -7.00 -16.47
C ILE A 94 -6.63 -7.82 -17.41
N PRO A 95 -6.92 -7.36 -18.64
CA PRO A 95 -7.72 -8.14 -19.58
C PRO A 95 -6.96 -9.39 -20.02
N ALA A 96 -7.68 -10.49 -20.21
CA ALA A 96 -7.13 -11.71 -20.78
C ALA A 96 -6.71 -11.49 -22.24
N GLY A 97 -5.56 -12.03 -22.62
CA GLY A 97 -5.01 -11.90 -23.97
C GLY A 97 -3.50 -11.72 -23.94
N TYR A 98 -2.95 -11.42 -25.11
CA TYR A 98 -1.53 -11.15 -25.29
C TYR A 98 -1.22 -9.69 -24.96
N HIS A 99 -0.26 -9.49 -24.06
CA HIS A 99 0.34 -8.18 -23.76
C HIS A 99 1.75 -8.14 -24.35
N ASN A 100 2.11 -7.03 -24.99
CA ASN A 100 3.39 -6.92 -25.71
C ASN A 100 4.60 -6.64 -24.80
N GLY A 101 4.44 -6.74 -23.47
CA GLY A 101 5.48 -6.49 -22.47
C GLY A 101 5.94 -5.03 -22.33
N SER A 102 5.41 -4.09 -23.12
CA SER A 102 5.80 -2.67 -23.08
C SER A 102 4.89 -1.81 -22.19
N GLY A 103 3.86 -2.43 -21.60
CA GLY A 103 2.94 -1.78 -20.66
C GLY A 103 3.52 -1.61 -19.25
N LYS A 104 2.98 -0.69 -18.47
CA LYS A 104 3.38 -0.45 -17.07
C LYS A 104 2.19 0.00 -16.22
N VAL A 105 1.94 -0.72 -15.13
CA VAL A 105 1.07 -0.25 -14.04
C VAL A 105 1.95 0.48 -13.03
N ALA A 106 1.73 1.78 -12.84
CA ALA A 106 2.47 2.61 -11.90
C ALA A 106 1.59 3.00 -10.71
N ALA A 107 2.20 3.24 -9.55
CA ALA A 107 1.53 3.92 -8.45
C ALA A 107 1.72 5.43 -8.58
N ASN A 108 0.69 6.21 -8.24
CA ASN A 108 0.86 7.65 -8.04
C ASN A 108 1.80 7.92 -6.85
N SER A 109 2.39 9.11 -6.84
CA SER A 109 3.26 9.51 -5.73
C SER A 109 2.50 9.56 -4.41
N LEU A 110 3.21 9.36 -3.29
CA LEU A 110 2.62 9.54 -1.96
C LEU A 110 2.20 11.01 -1.72
N ILE A 111 2.92 11.96 -2.32
CA ILE A 111 2.68 13.40 -2.22
C ILE A 111 1.28 13.75 -2.70
N SER A 112 0.87 13.21 -3.86
CA SER A 112 -0.46 13.48 -4.44
C SER A 112 -1.62 12.81 -3.69
N GLN A 113 -1.33 11.99 -2.68
CA GLN A 113 -2.32 11.14 -2.00
C GLN A 113 -2.41 11.39 -0.50
N THR A 114 -1.47 12.15 0.07
CA THR A 114 -1.39 12.43 1.51
C THR A 114 -1.44 13.94 1.77
N GLY A 115 -2.32 14.64 1.06
CA GLY A 115 -2.51 16.08 1.21
C GLY A 115 -2.82 16.44 2.66
N GLY A 116 -2.01 17.32 3.25
CA GLY A 116 -2.20 17.74 4.63
C GLY A 116 -1.43 19.01 4.99
N THR A 117 -1.87 19.66 6.07
CA THR A 117 -1.31 20.93 6.57
C THR A 117 -0.62 20.79 7.92
N ALA A 118 -0.60 19.58 8.49
CA ALA A 118 0.03 19.32 9.77
C ALA A 118 1.56 19.50 9.66
N SER A 119 2.13 20.18 10.65
CA SER A 119 3.57 20.27 10.87
C SER A 119 3.93 19.44 12.11
N ALA A 120 5.23 19.29 12.38
CA ALA A 120 5.71 18.64 13.60
C ALA A 120 5.09 19.26 14.87
N ALA A 121 4.90 20.59 14.87
CA ALA A 121 4.31 21.34 15.99
C ALA A 121 2.80 21.08 16.18
N HIS A 122 2.16 20.34 15.28
CA HIS A 122 0.74 19.97 15.37
C HIS A 122 0.54 18.51 15.82
N ILE A 123 1.61 17.76 16.07
CA ILE A 123 1.57 16.32 16.36
C ILE A 123 2.28 16.07 17.70
N LEU A 124 1.74 15.16 18.51
CA LEU A 124 2.32 14.77 19.80
C LEU A 124 3.72 14.18 19.64
N SER A 125 4.63 14.53 20.55
CA SER A 125 5.96 13.92 20.61
C SER A 125 5.85 12.39 20.71
N GLY A 126 6.68 11.69 19.94
CA GLY A 126 6.63 10.23 19.81
C GLY A 126 5.59 9.70 18.82
N GLN A 127 4.67 10.54 18.32
CA GLN A 127 3.73 10.18 17.26
C GLN A 127 4.25 10.62 15.89
N THR A 128 3.79 9.97 14.82
CA THR A 128 4.20 10.28 13.44
C THR A 128 3.01 10.29 12.49
N ALA A 129 3.06 11.11 11.46
CA ALA A 129 2.10 11.14 10.37
C ALA A 129 2.80 11.20 9.01
N TRP A 130 2.09 10.89 7.93
CA TRP A 130 2.52 11.18 6.56
C TRP A 130 1.79 12.41 6.06
N VAL A 131 2.53 13.45 5.70
CA VAL A 131 1.99 14.73 5.22
C VAL A 131 2.71 15.09 3.93
N ASN A 132 1.96 15.27 2.84
CA ASN A 132 2.47 15.59 1.51
C ASN A 132 3.63 14.65 1.11
N GLY A 133 3.45 13.36 1.38
CA GLY A 133 4.37 12.28 1.03
C GLY A 133 5.62 12.17 1.90
N THR A 134 5.76 12.99 2.94
CA THR A 134 6.89 12.97 3.87
C THR A 134 6.45 12.53 5.25
N LYS A 135 7.27 11.72 5.93
CA LYS A 135 7.03 11.36 7.32
C LYS A 135 7.33 12.56 8.22
N VAL A 136 6.34 13.01 8.97
CA VAL A 136 6.44 14.09 9.96
C VAL A 136 6.38 13.48 11.35
N SER A 137 7.42 13.70 12.15
CA SER A 137 7.45 13.31 13.57
C SER A 137 6.99 14.49 14.43
N GLY A 138 6.10 14.23 15.38
CA GLY A 138 5.54 15.26 16.25
C GLY A 138 6.53 15.81 17.26
N THR A 139 6.30 17.06 17.67
CA THR A 139 7.13 17.78 18.64
C THR A 139 6.33 18.41 19.78
N ILE A 140 4.99 18.29 19.82
CA ILE A 140 4.21 18.79 20.97
C ILE A 140 4.65 18.03 22.23
N PRO A 141 5.22 18.71 23.24
CA PRO A 141 5.63 18.06 24.47
C PRO A 141 4.43 17.58 25.28
N ILE A 142 4.60 16.45 25.96
CA ILE A 142 3.62 15.88 26.88
C ILE A 142 3.94 16.34 28.29
N GLN A 143 2.95 16.89 28.99
CA GLN A 143 3.01 17.11 30.43
C GLN A 143 2.40 15.91 31.13
N ASN A 144 3.18 15.28 32.00
CA ASN A 144 2.82 14.04 32.66
C ASN A 144 1.95 14.29 33.90
N ALA A 145 1.30 13.21 34.36
CA ALA A 145 0.62 13.16 35.65
C ALA A 145 1.54 13.62 36.80
N GLU A 146 0.94 13.96 37.94
CA GLU A 146 1.59 14.53 39.13
C GLU A 146 2.57 13.54 39.80
N ILE A 147 3.69 13.27 39.14
CA ILE A 147 4.79 12.45 39.65
C ILE A 147 5.88 13.38 40.18
N SER A 148 6.25 13.21 41.44
CA SER A 148 7.33 13.97 42.07
C SER A 148 8.62 13.82 41.25
N GLY A 149 9.29 14.95 40.98
CA GLY A 149 10.53 14.99 40.18
C GLY A 149 10.35 15.02 38.66
N THR A 150 9.11 15.02 38.15
CA THR A 150 8.81 15.22 36.72
C THR A 150 8.33 16.66 36.43
N ASP A 151 8.30 17.04 35.14
CA ASP A 151 7.64 18.28 34.69
C ASP A 151 6.11 18.15 34.84
N ARG A 152 5.61 18.49 36.03
CA ARG A 152 4.19 18.57 36.39
C ARG A 152 3.49 19.66 35.60
N ALA A 153 2.17 19.64 35.48
CA ALA A 153 1.42 20.76 34.91
C ALA A 153 1.42 21.98 35.85
N TRP A 154 2.12 23.06 35.45
CA TRP A 154 2.19 24.31 36.21
C TRP A 154 1.83 25.52 35.36
N SER A 155 1.33 26.56 36.03
CA SER A 155 0.94 27.84 35.44
C SER A 155 2.14 28.78 35.30
N GLN A 156 2.31 29.44 34.15
CA GLN A 156 3.42 30.39 33.95
C GLN A 156 3.23 31.75 34.64
N GLY A 157 2.12 31.93 35.33
CA GLY A 157 1.74 33.16 36.01
C GLY A 157 0.28 33.18 36.41
N MET A 158 -0.09 34.15 37.24
CA MET A 158 -1.47 34.30 37.71
C MET A 158 -1.89 35.76 37.60
N SER A 159 -3.16 35.99 37.26
CA SER A 159 -3.78 37.31 37.32
C SER A 159 -5.19 37.24 37.89
N ASN A 160 -5.65 38.36 38.46
CA ASN A 160 -7.04 38.53 38.88
C ASN A 160 -7.72 39.55 37.97
N TRP A 161 -8.80 39.15 37.32
CA TRP A 161 -9.65 40.04 36.57
C TRP A 161 -11.09 39.90 37.05
N ALA A 162 -11.64 40.97 37.64
CA ALA A 162 -13.01 41.01 38.16
C ALA A 162 -13.38 39.84 39.11
N GLY A 163 -12.42 39.36 39.92
CA GLY A 163 -12.65 38.31 40.91
C GLY A 163 -12.40 36.88 40.42
N THR A 164 -11.91 36.69 39.19
CA THR A 164 -11.49 35.35 38.71
C THR A 164 -10.02 35.08 38.98
N ILE A 165 -9.68 33.81 39.26
CA ILE A 165 -8.30 33.34 39.26
C ILE A 165 -7.96 32.90 37.83
N ASN A 166 -7.09 33.63 37.15
CA ASN A 166 -6.64 33.30 35.80
C ASN A 166 -5.23 32.71 35.89
N LEU A 167 -5.07 31.48 35.39
CA LEU A 167 -3.79 30.79 35.32
C LEU A 167 -3.25 30.85 33.89
N ARG A 168 -1.99 31.29 33.71
CA ARG A 168 -1.35 31.35 32.41
C ARG A 168 -0.98 29.95 31.92
N VAL A 169 -1.55 29.56 30.79
CA VAL A 169 -1.29 28.26 30.16
C VAL A 169 0.08 28.20 29.48
N ARG A 170 0.73 27.04 29.52
CA ARG A 170 1.92 26.73 28.72
C ARG A 170 1.48 26.42 27.29
N ASN A 171 1.62 27.40 26.39
CA ASN A 171 1.24 27.20 25.00
C ASN A 171 2.04 26.06 24.35
N GLY A 172 1.43 25.34 23.41
CA GLY A 172 2.07 24.27 22.64
C GLY A 172 2.37 22.98 23.42
N HIS A 173 1.78 22.77 24.60
CA HIS A 173 1.92 21.53 25.38
C HIS A 173 0.61 20.75 25.42
N TYR A 174 0.70 19.43 25.46
CA TYR A 174 -0.44 18.54 25.65
C TYR A 174 -0.52 18.07 27.10
N LEU A 175 -1.68 18.23 27.74
CA LEU A 175 -1.95 17.76 29.10
C LEU A 175 -2.45 16.32 29.04
N ASN A 176 -1.66 15.36 29.50
CA ASN A 176 -1.99 13.93 29.45
C ASN A 176 -2.20 13.35 30.85
N GLY A 177 -3.46 13.14 31.24
CA GLY A 177 -3.79 12.57 32.57
C GLY A 177 -3.44 13.50 33.73
N VAL A 178 -3.50 14.81 33.51
CA VAL A 178 -3.26 15.84 34.52
C VAL A 178 -4.58 16.19 35.22
N ASN A 179 -4.58 16.17 36.56
CA ASN A 179 -5.75 16.55 37.37
C ASN A 179 -5.79 18.06 37.69
N TRP A 180 -4.62 18.68 37.88
CA TRP A 180 -4.51 20.06 38.34
C TRP A 180 -3.44 20.84 37.56
N ILE A 181 -3.67 22.14 37.40
CA ILE A 181 -2.62 23.09 37.02
C ILE A 181 -2.19 23.80 38.30
N GLN A 182 -0.95 23.59 38.72
CA GLN A 182 -0.43 24.13 39.98
C GLN A 182 0.13 25.55 39.77
N GLN A 183 -0.07 26.41 40.76
CA GLN A 183 0.55 27.73 40.85
C GLN A 183 1.00 27.95 42.30
N ASP A 184 2.29 28.21 42.48
CA ASP A 184 2.83 28.49 43.80
C ASP A 184 2.49 29.93 44.20
N ILE A 185 1.73 30.06 45.30
CA ILE A 185 1.36 31.35 45.89
C ILE A 185 1.80 31.32 47.35
N PRO A 186 3.04 31.76 47.67
CA PRO A 186 3.58 31.64 49.03
C PRO A 186 2.72 32.25 50.14
N ASN A 187 1.98 33.32 49.81
CA ASN A 187 1.11 34.05 50.74
C ASN A 187 -0.33 33.53 50.79
N PHE A 188 -0.69 32.49 50.02
CA PHE A 188 -2.02 31.88 50.06
C PHE A 188 -2.12 30.97 51.29
N ARG A 189 -2.31 31.62 52.45
CA ARG A 189 -2.36 30.98 53.76
C ARG A 189 -3.50 31.60 54.59
N PRO A 190 -4.10 30.84 55.53
CA PRO A 190 -5.19 31.33 56.36
C PRO A 190 -4.91 32.68 57.04
N GLU A 191 -3.70 32.89 57.55
CA GLU A 191 -3.28 34.09 58.29
C GLU A 191 -3.24 35.37 57.43
N ASN A 192 -3.23 35.25 56.10
CA ASN A 192 -3.21 36.37 55.17
C ASN A 192 -4.59 36.67 54.55
N ILE A 193 -5.63 35.91 54.93
CA ILE A 193 -7.00 36.02 54.41
C ILE A 193 -7.90 36.49 55.55
N LYS A 194 -8.79 37.45 55.26
CA LYS A 194 -9.74 38.01 56.25
C LYS A 194 -10.50 36.89 56.96
N ASN A 195 -10.61 36.98 58.28
CA ASN A 195 -11.25 35.98 59.12
C ASN A 195 -12.64 35.59 58.58
N GLY A 196 -12.84 34.28 58.35
CA GLY A 196 -14.09 33.71 57.84
C GLY A 196 -14.27 33.74 56.31
N VAL A 197 -13.38 34.39 55.54
CA VAL A 197 -13.45 34.38 54.07
C VAL A 197 -12.80 33.10 53.52
N ASN A 198 -13.52 32.35 52.68
CA ASN A 198 -12.97 31.18 51.98
C ASN A 198 -12.51 31.58 50.57
N ILE A 199 -11.23 31.39 50.29
CA ILE A 199 -10.66 31.53 48.94
C ILE A 199 -10.07 30.17 48.57
N GLY A 200 -10.60 29.52 47.53
CA GLY A 200 -10.01 28.28 46.99
C GLY A 200 -9.88 27.12 47.99
N GLY A 201 -10.76 27.05 49.00
CA GLY A 201 -10.72 26.02 50.05
C GLY A 201 -9.95 26.41 51.31
N VAL A 202 -9.23 27.55 51.30
CA VAL A 202 -8.52 28.08 52.47
C VAL A 202 -9.40 29.13 53.16
N VAL A 203 -9.80 28.85 54.41
CA VAL A 203 -10.59 29.77 55.24
C VAL A 203 -9.65 30.71 55.99
N GLY A 204 -9.89 32.01 55.87
CA GLY A 204 -9.07 33.04 56.50
C GLY A 204 -9.21 33.10 58.01
N THR A 205 -8.12 33.54 58.66
CA THR A 205 -8.00 33.72 60.12
C THR A 205 -7.48 35.11 60.49
N PHE A 206 -7.20 35.99 59.51
CA PHE A 206 -6.68 37.33 59.78
C PHE A 206 -7.76 38.17 60.48
N PRO A 207 -7.56 38.55 61.76
CA PRO A 207 -8.54 39.32 62.51
C PRO A 207 -8.71 40.71 61.91
N ASP A 208 -9.96 41.19 61.88
CA ASP A 208 -10.25 42.57 61.53
C ASP A 208 -10.04 43.44 62.78
N TYR A 209 -9.16 44.44 62.72
CA TYR A 209 -8.95 45.39 63.81
C TYR A 209 -9.33 46.82 63.43
N SER A 210 -10.02 47.02 62.30
CA SER A 210 -10.44 48.35 61.84
C SER A 210 -11.42 49.07 62.78
N TYR A 211 -12.00 48.34 63.75
CA TYR A 211 -12.83 48.90 64.81
C TYR A 211 -12.04 49.45 66.02
N LEU A 212 -10.74 49.19 66.11
CA LEU A 212 -9.91 49.73 67.20
C LEU A 212 -9.52 51.18 66.89
N ALA A 213 -9.65 52.06 67.88
CA ALA A 213 -9.19 53.45 67.75
C ALA A 213 -7.66 53.51 67.61
N VAL A 214 -7.14 54.53 66.91
CA VAL A 214 -5.70 54.75 66.77
C VAL A 214 -5.03 54.76 68.15
N GLY A 215 -4.15 53.79 68.39
CA GLY A 215 -3.41 53.63 69.65
C GLY A 215 -3.91 52.54 70.60
N GLN A 216 -5.00 51.82 70.27
CA GLN A 216 -5.43 50.64 71.03
C GLN A 216 -4.74 49.36 70.52
N THR A 217 -4.26 48.52 71.44
CA THR A 217 -3.78 47.16 71.16
C THR A 217 -4.90 46.16 71.42
N SER A 218 -5.16 45.24 70.48
CA SER A 218 -5.98 44.05 70.76
C SER A 218 -5.24 43.13 71.72
N PHE A 219 -5.93 42.61 72.74
CA PHE A 219 -5.41 41.55 73.61
C PHE A 219 -5.48 40.18 72.91
#